data_AF-A0A526YJD7-F1
#
_entry.id   AF-A0A526YJD7-F1
#
_cell.length_a   1.000
_cell.length_b   1.000
_cell.length_c   1.000
_cell.angle_alpha   90.00
_cell.angle_beta   90.00
_cell.angle_gamma   90.00
#
_symmetry.space_group_name_H-M   'P 1'
#
loop_
_entity.id
_entity.type
_entity.pdbx_description
1 polymer ?
#
loop_
_entity_poly.entity_id
_entity_poly.type
_entity_poly.pdbx_seq_one_letter_code
_entity_poly.pdbx_strand_id
1 'polypeptide(L)'
;KNPIDAIWEDQPEPPLAPVEIHPIGFAGELAKDKLARLAESIGKDGATHTVLTDPSSIAWAFDIRGGDVPHTPLALGFAVLAADRSHLLLMDQRKFSRTVAAYLTQLAELHEPGEFEAVIAALAKGGAGAVDLGLVFHRARDAGRVWRGDDGAAIVLDQHSELLRRQHRIQRDLRAALG
;
A
#
# COMPACT_ATOMS: atom_id res chain seq x y z
N LYS A 1 8.28 -16.41 8.06
CA LYS A 1 7.21 -17.42 8.24
C LYS A 1 6.60 -17.22 9.62
N ASN A 2 5.29 -16.94 9.72
CA ASN A 2 4.64 -16.73 11.00
C ASN A 2 4.38 -18.10 11.68
N PRO A 3 4.82 -18.32 12.93
CA PRO A 3 4.62 -19.59 13.63
C PRO A 3 3.14 -19.94 13.85
N ILE A 4 2.24 -18.95 13.81
CA ILE A 4 0.80 -19.14 13.90
C ILE A 4 0.25 -19.85 12.65
N ASP A 5 0.79 -19.56 11.46
CA ASP A 5 0.34 -20.18 10.21
C ASP A 5 0.52 -21.71 10.22
N ALA A 6 1.48 -22.21 11.00
CA ALA A 6 1.75 -23.65 11.11
C ALA A 6 0.70 -24.42 11.93
N ILE A 7 -0.12 -23.71 12.71
CA ILE A 7 -1.14 -24.29 13.60
C ILE A 7 -2.56 -23.82 13.26
N TRP A 8 -2.73 -23.00 12.22
CA TRP A 8 -4.03 -22.50 11.77
C TRP A 8 -4.54 -23.35 10.60
N GLU A 9 -5.10 -24.51 10.93
CA GLU A 9 -5.55 -25.51 9.94
C GLU A 9 -6.66 -25.00 9.01
N ASP A 10 -7.55 -24.12 9.50
CA ASP A 10 -8.69 -23.55 8.75
C ASP A 10 -8.49 -22.07 8.34
N GLN A 11 -7.26 -21.65 8.03
CA GLN A 11 -7.01 -20.28 7.59
C GLN A 11 -7.72 -20.03 6.24
N PRO A 12 -8.58 -19.01 6.13
CA PRO A 12 -9.23 -18.70 4.85
C PRO A 12 -8.19 -18.21 3.83
N GLU A 13 -8.40 -18.60 2.58
CA GLU A 13 -7.61 -18.10 1.46
C GLU A 13 -7.65 -16.57 1.39
N PRO A 14 -6.57 -15.92 0.91
CA PRO A 14 -6.57 -14.49 0.67
C PRO A 14 -7.74 -14.07 -0.24
N PRO A 15 -8.38 -12.92 0.03
CA PRO A 15 -9.51 -12.47 -0.77
C PRO A 15 -9.05 -12.09 -2.19
N LEU A 16 -9.88 -12.46 -3.17
CA LEU A 16 -9.64 -12.28 -4.61
C LEU A 16 -10.80 -11.55 -5.28
N ALA A 17 -11.41 -10.58 -4.58
CA ALA A 17 -12.48 -9.82 -5.19
C ALA A 17 -11.94 -9.02 -6.40
N PRO A 18 -12.68 -8.95 -7.51
CA PRO A 18 -12.24 -8.19 -8.68
C PRO A 18 -11.94 -6.73 -8.35
N VAL A 19 -10.90 -6.20 -8.98
CA VAL A 19 -10.57 -4.78 -8.93
C VAL A 19 -11.29 -4.07 -10.06
N GLU A 20 -11.85 -2.91 -9.78
CA GLU A 20 -12.53 -2.06 -10.74
C GLU A 20 -11.90 -0.67 -10.80
N ILE A 21 -11.87 -0.06 -11.99
CA ILE A 21 -11.39 1.31 -12.17
C ILE A 21 -12.44 2.26 -11.63
N HIS A 22 -12.03 3.20 -10.79
CA HIS A 22 -12.88 4.28 -10.31
C HIS A 22 -12.93 5.41 -11.35
N PRO A 23 -14.09 5.73 -11.96
CA PRO A 23 -14.17 6.71 -13.04
C PRO A 23 -13.80 8.13 -12.61
N ILE A 24 -13.15 8.88 -13.51
CA ILE A 24 -12.73 10.28 -13.27
C ILE A 24 -13.88 11.21 -12.85
N GLY A 25 -15.09 10.95 -13.35
CA GLY A 25 -16.29 11.73 -12.97
C GLY A 25 -16.62 11.67 -11.47
N PHE A 26 -16.06 10.70 -10.75
CA PHE A 26 -16.18 10.57 -9.30
C PHE A 26 -14.86 10.86 -8.55
N ALA A 27 -13.71 10.73 -9.22
CA ALA A 27 -12.39 10.90 -8.61
C ALA A 27 -11.95 12.37 -8.46
N GLY A 28 -12.41 13.26 -9.35
CA GLY A 28 -12.07 14.69 -9.36
C GLY A 28 -10.65 15.03 -9.87
N GLU A 29 -9.70 14.10 -9.78
CA GLU A 29 -8.32 14.22 -10.29
C GLU A 29 -7.89 12.86 -10.88
N LEU A 30 -7.16 12.85 -12.00
CA LEU A 30 -6.69 11.60 -12.61
C LEU A 30 -5.58 10.96 -11.74
N ALA A 31 -5.57 9.63 -11.63
CA ALA A 31 -4.51 8.87 -10.96
C ALA A 31 -3.09 9.29 -11.37
N LYS A 32 -2.82 9.45 -12.66
CA LYS A 32 -1.51 9.89 -13.17
C LYS A 32 -1.07 11.24 -12.59
N ASP A 33 -2.01 12.16 -12.38
CA ASP A 33 -1.72 13.52 -11.91
C ASP A 33 -1.49 13.49 -10.39
N LYS A 34 -2.29 12.70 -9.66
CA LYS A 34 -2.07 12.40 -8.23
C LYS A 34 -0.69 11.79 -7.99
N LEU A 35 -0.34 10.75 -8.75
CA LEU A 35 0.94 10.05 -8.63
C LEU A 35 2.12 10.97 -8.96
N ALA A 36 2.02 11.80 -10.00
CA ALA A 36 3.03 12.80 -10.33
C ALA A 36 3.22 13.83 -9.20
N ARG A 37 2.13 14.30 -8.59
CA ARG A 37 2.17 15.22 -7.45
C ARG A 37 2.76 14.58 -6.19
N LEU A 38 2.43 13.31 -5.92
CA LEU A 38 3.03 12.55 -4.83
C LEU A 38 4.54 12.37 -5.04
N ALA A 39 4.96 11.99 -6.26
CA ALA A 39 6.37 11.85 -6.61
C ALA A 39 7.17 13.15 -6.38
N GLU A 40 6.61 14.31 -6.76
CA GLU A 40 7.22 15.61 -6.50
C GLU A 40 7.35 15.89 -4.99
N SER A 41 6.33 15.56 -4.20
CA SER A 41 6.38 15.72 -2.74
C SER A 41 7.47 14.87 -2.11
N ILE A 42 7.59 13.59 -2.51
CA ILE A 42 8.63 12.67 -2.03
C ILE A 42 10.02 13.27 -2.29
N GLY A 43 10.26 13.77 -3.51
CA GLY A 43 11.52 14.41 -3.87
C GLY A 43 11.81 15.70 -3.07
N LYS A 44 10.78 16.53 -2.81
CA LYS A 44 10.91 17.75 -1.98
C LYS A 44 11.31 17.45 -0.54
N ASP A 45 10.84 16.32 -0.01
CA ASP A 45 11.16 15.87 1.35
C ASP A 45 12.54 15.19 1.43
N GLY A 46 13.26 15.08 0.30
CA GLY A 46 14.56 14.43 0.21
C GLY A 46 14.49 12.90 0.31
N ALA A 47 13.31 12.33 0.14
CA ALA A 47 13.09 10.89 0.08
C ALA A 47 13.20 10.39 -1.36
N THR A 48 13.43 9.09 -1.51
CA THR A 48 13.43 8.44 -2.83
C THR A 48 12.14 7.69 -3.09
N HIS A 49 11.56 7.12 -2.02
CA HIS A 49 10.37 6.28 -2.09
C HIS A 49 9.45 6.54 -0.90
N THR A 50 8.17 6.24 -1.08
CA THR A 50 7.19 6.08 -0.01
C THR A 50 6.46 4.76 -0.20
N VAL A 51 6.07 4.11 0.89
CA VAL A 51 5.30 2.86 0.85
C VAL A 51 3.89 3.15 1.31
N LEU A 52 2.90 2.76 0.52
CA LEU A 52 1.49 2.78 0.90
C LEU A 52 1.08 1.38 1.36
N THR A 53 0.73 1.28 2.64
CA THR A 53 0.21 0.05 3.26
C THR A 53 -1.29 0.13 3.53
N ASP A 54 -1.86 1.34 3.55
CA ASP A 54 -3.28 1.55 3.74
C ASP A 54 -4.05 1.36 2.41
N PRO A 55 -4.99 0.40 2.33
CA PRO A 55 -5.71 0.12 1.10
C PRO A 55 -6.60 1.27 0.64
N SER A 56 -7.03 2.17 1.54
CA SER A 56 -7.79 3.37 1.14
C SER A 56 -6.92 4.38 0.40
N SER A 57 -5.66 4.53 0.82
CA SER A 57 -4.66 5.37 0.16
C SER A 57 -4.28 4.80 -1.21
N ILE A 58 -4.14 3.47 -1.33
CA ILE A 58 -3.91 2.80 -2.62
C ILE A 58 -5.10 3.00 -3.56
N ALA A 59 -6.33 2.75 -3.08
CA ALA A 59 -7.56 2.92 -3.86
C ALA A 59 -7.72 4.35 -4.40
N TRP A 60 -7.36 5.36 -3.61
CA TRP A 60 -7.38 6.75 -4.02
C TRP A 60 -6.24 7.08 -5.00
N ALA A 61 -5.01 6.66 -4.74
CA ALA A 61 -3.85 7.01 -5.57
C ALA A 61 -3.99 6.46 -7.00
N PHE A 62 -4.47 5.22 -7.12
CA PHE A 62 -4.60 4.52 -8.40
C PHE A 62 -5.98 4.63 -9.04
N ASP A 63 -6.95 5.30 -8.41
CA ASP A 63 -8.37 5.29 -8.83
C ASP A 63 -8.89 3.88 -9.09
N ILE A 64 -8.82 3.03 -8.06
CA ILE A 64 -9.37 1.69 -8.10
C ILE A 64 -10.29 1.42 -6.91
N ARG A 65 -11.15 0.41 -7.06
CA ARG A 65 -12.01 -0.15 -6.02
C ARG A 65 -11.87 -1.67 -6.00
N GLY A 66 -12.23 -2.30 -4.90
CA GLY A 66 -12.24 -3.76 -4.76
C GLY A 66 -13.32 -4.22 -3.80
N GLY A 67 -13.31 -5.50 -3.45
CA GLY A 67 -14.26 -6.10 -2.52
C GLY A 67 -13.63 -6.98 -1.45
N ASP A 68 -12.33 -6.82 -1.21
CA ASP A 68 -11.59 -7.68 -0.28
C ASP A 68 -11.91 -7.39 1.18
N VAL A 69 -12.39 -6.18 1.48
CA VAL A 69 -12.79 -5.77 2.81
C VAL A 69 -14.31 -5.68 2.89
N PRO A 70 -14.98 -6.40 3.81
CA PRO A 70 -16.43 -6.36 3.91
C PRO A 70 -16.97 -4.93 4.14
N HIS A 71 -17.96 -4.55 3.34
CA HIS A 71 -18.64 -3.23 3.39
C HIS A 71 -17.77 -2.01 3.07
N THR A 72 -16.52 -2.18 2.60
CA THR A 72 -15.70 -1.08 2.10
C THR A 72 -15.08 -1.46 0.75
N PRO A 73 -15.16 -0.60 -0.28
CA PRO A 73 -14.81 -0.98 -1.65
C PRO A 73 -13.29 -0.94 -1.87
N LEU A 74 -12.54 -1.73 -1.09
CA LEU A 74 -11.08 -1.72 -1.01
C LEU A 74 -10.51 -3.04 -1.54
N ALA A 75 -9.46 -2.90 -2.35
CA ALA A 75 -8.61 -4.01 -2.75
C ALA A 75 -7.38 -4.03 -1.84
N LEU A 76 -6.99 -5.22 -1.37
CA LEU A 76 -5.79 -5.41 -0.56
C LEU A 76 -4.55 -5.55 -1.46
N GLY A 77 -3.52 -4.78 -1.12
CA GLY A 77 -2.21 -4.77 -1.76
C GLY A 77 -1.28 -3.77 -1.07
N PHE A 78 -0.10 -3.58 -1.64
CA PHE A 78 0.87 -2.56 -1.25
C PHE A 78 1.23 -1.71 -2.46
N ALA A 79 1.69 -0.49 -2.26
CA ALA A 79 2.32 0.28 -3.32
C ALA A 79 3.62 0.92 -2.85
N VAL A 80 4.59 1.02 -3.74
CA VAL A 80 5.79 1.82 -3.53
C VAL A 80 5.72 2.96 -4.53
N LEU A 81 5.64 4.21 -4.05
CA LEU A 81 5.72 5.35 -4.95
C LEU A 81 7.13 5.92 -4.92
N ALA A 82 7.74 6.09 -6.08
CA ALA A 82 9.07 6.66 -6.23
C ALA A 82 9.03 8.13 -6.64
N ALA A 83 10.01 8.91 -6.20
CA ALA A 83 10.19 10.31 -6.58
C ALA A 83 10.45 10.50 -8.10
N ASP A 84 11.05 9.50 -8.73
CA ASP A 84 11.30 9.46 -10.18
C ASP A 84 10.12 8.89 -10.99
N ARG A 85 8.99 8.59 -10.31
CA ARG A 85 7.76 8.02 -10.86
C ARG A 85 7.83 6.55 -11.28
N SER A 86 8.89 5.82 -10.90
CA SER A 86 8.95 4.35 -11.00
C SER A 86 8.10 3.69 -9.90
N HIS A 87 6.78 3.89 -9.97
CA HIS A 87 5.86 3.33 -9.00
C HIS A 87 5.72 1.81 -9.14
N LEU A 88 5.57 1.12 -8.02
CA LEU A 88 5.28 -0.31 -7.94
C LEU A 88 3.93 -0.53 -7.26
N LEU A 89 3.14 -1.47 -7.76
CA LEU A 89 1.89 -1.92 -7.15
C LEU A 89 1.97 -3.44 -6.94
N LEU A 90 1.95 -3.85 -5.68
CA LEU A 90 2.01 -5.24 -5.26
C LEU A 90 0.62 -5.71 -4.89
N MET A 91 -0.05 -6.42 -5.79
CA MET A 91 -1.43 -6.86 -5.63
C MET A 91 -1.66 -8.11 -6.48
N ASP A 92 -2.44 -9.06 -5.96
CA ASP A 92 -2.69 -10.33 -6.64
C ASP A 92 -3.34 -10.09 -8.01
N GLN A 93 -2.62 -10.45 -9.07
CA GLN A 93 -3.02 -10.12 -10.43
C GLN A 93 -4.25 -10.89 -10.90
N ARG A 94 -4.66 -11.94 -10.18
CA ARG A 94 -5.94 -12.65 -10.44
C ARG A 94 -7.15 -11.74 -10.20
N LYS A 95 -6.98 -10.62 -9.49
CA LYS A 95 -8.00 -9.59 -9.29
C LYS A 95 -8.22 -8.71 -10.52
N PHE A 96 -7.34 -8.76 -11.53
CA PHE A 96 -7.34 -7.82 -12.65
C PHE A 96 -8.02 -8.40 -13.89
N SER A 97 -8.99 -7.65 -14.42
CA SER A 97 -9.41 -7.82 -15.81
C SER A 97 -8.32 -7.28 -16.75
N ARG A 98 -8.38 -7.63 -18.04
CA ARG A 98 -7.45 -7.08 -19.06
C ARG A 98 -7.46 -5.55 -19.09
N THR A 99 -8.64 -4.94 -18.91
CA THR A 99 -8.79 -3.48 -18.90
C THR A 99 -8.13 -2.87 -17.67
N VAL A 100 -8.30 -3.48 -16.49
CA VAL A 100 -7.70 -3.02 -15.24
C VAL A 100 -6.19 -3.17 -15.29
N ALA A 101 -5.68 -4.31 -15.75
CA ALA A 101 -4.25 -4.53 -15.94
C ALA A 101 -3.64 -3.47 -16.87
N ALA A 102 -4.23 -3.26 -18.06
CA ALA A 102 -3.75 -2.27 -19.02
C ALA A 102 -3.78 -0.84 -18.48
N TYR A 103 -4.75 -0.51 -17.64
CA TYR A 103 -4.82 0.78 -16.94
C TYR A 103 -3.71 0.91 -15.89
N LEU A 104 -3.54 -0.08 -15.03
CA LEU A 104 -2.54 -0.04 -13.94
C LEU A 104 -1.10 -0.09 -14.46
N THR A 105 -0.81 -0.81 -15.54
CA THR A 105 0.53 -0.86 -16.14
C THR A 105 0.98 0.46 -16.76
N GLN A 106 0.07 1.43 -16.96
CA GLN A 106 0.42 2.80 -17.34
C GLN A 106 0.85 3.65 -16.15
N LEU A 107 0.56 3.19 -14.92
CA LEU A 107 0.75 3.95 -13.68
C LEU A 107 1.86 3.37 -12.80
N ALA A 108 2.04 2.04 -12.80
CA ALA A 108 3.01 1.33 -11.98
C ALA A 108 3.40 -0.01 -12.60
N GLU A 109 4.57 -0.52 -12.21
CA GLU A 109 4.92 -1.92 -12.41
C GLU A 109 4.11 -2.81 -11.44
N LEU A 110 3.65 -3.96 -11.92
CA LEU A 110 2.81 -4.88 -11.16
C LEU A 110 3.63 -6.03 -10.61
N HIS A 111 3.47 -6.30 -9.32
CA HIS A 111 4.10 -7.42 -8.62
C HIS A 111 3.08 -8.21 -7.81
N GLU A 112 3.43 -9.44 -7.46
CA GLU A 112 2.65 -10.24 -6.53
C GLU A 112 2.84 -9.76 -5.08
N PRO A 113 1.81 -9.87 -4.21
CA PRO A 113 1.93 -9.45 -2.80
C PRO A 113 3.07 -10.14 -2.04
N GLY A 114 3.40 -11.38 -2.42
CA GLY A 114 4.49 -12.15 -1.83
C GLY A 114 5.90 -11.60 -2.11
N GLU A 115 6.04 -10.69 -3.07
CA GLU A 115 7.32 -10.08 -3.43
C GLU A 115 7.67 -8.88 -2.54
N PHE A 116 6.77 -8.46 -1.65
CA PHE A 116 6.92 -7.25 -0.84
C PHE A 116 8.24 -7.18 -0.07
N GLU A 117 8.60 -8.22 0.68
CA GLU A 117 9.86 -8.23 1.46
C GLU A 117 11.09 -8.09 0.56
N ALA A 118 11.08 -8.75 -0.60
CA ALA A 118 12.19 -8.70 -1.56
C ALA A 118 12.34 -7.31 -2.19
N VAL A 119 11.23 -6.68 -2.57
CA VAL A 119 11.19 -5.32 -3.12
C VAL A 119 11.73 -4.32 -2.10
N ILE A 120 11.23 -4.34 -0.86
CA ILE A 120 11.69 -3.43 0.18
C ILE A 120 13.18 -3.63 0.50
N ALA A 121 13.64 -4.88 0.58
CA ALA A 121 15.05 -5.19 0.81
C ALA A 121 15.96 -4.71 -0.34
N ALA A 122 15.50 -4.78 -1.58
CA ALA A 122 16.24 -4.29 -2.73
C ALA A 122 16.35 -2.75 -2.71
N LEU A 123 15.27 -2.06 -2.39
CA LEU A 123 15.24 -0.60 -2.28
C LEU A 123 16.16 -0.10 -1.14
N ALA A 124 16.11 -0.74 0.03
CA ALA A 124 16.95 -0.38 1.17
C ALA A 124 18.45 -0.49 0.85
N LYS A 125 18.87 -1.51 0.09
CA LYS A 125 20.28 -1.66 -0.36
C LYS A 125 20.72 -0.59 -1.36
N GLY A 126 19.79 0.02 -2.07
CA GLY A 126 20.04 1.11 -3.02
C GLY A 126 20.28 2.48 -2.38
N GLY A 127 20.29 2.58 -1.04
CA GLY A 127 20.38 3.87 -0.34
C GLY A 127 19.07 4.67 -0.37
N ALA A 128 17.94 3.99 -0.63
CA ALA A 128 16.64 4.62 -0.67
C ALA A 128 16.15 4.98 0.76
N GLY A 129 16.00 6.27 1.05
CA GLY A 129 15.18 6.70 2.18
C GLY A 129 13.71 6.43 1.86
N ALA A 130 13.08 5.49 2.57
CA ALA A 130 11.66 5.17 2.45
C ALA A 130 10.85 5.90 3.54
N VAL A 131 9.88 6.73 3.16
CA VAL A 131 9.01 7.41 4.12
C VAL A 131 7.63 6.74 4.05
N ASP A 132 7.13 6.15 5.13
CA ASP A 132 5.71 5.77 5.20
C ASP A 132 4.88 7.03 5.49
N LEU A 133 4.03 7.42 4.53
CA LEU A 133 3.02 8.45 4.74
C LEU A 133 1.67 7.74 4.94
N GLY A 134 1.42 7.37 6.20
CA GLY A 134 0.07 7.04 6.64
C GLY A 134 -0.87 8.23 6.37
N LEU A 135 -1.97 7.94 5.66
CA LEU A 135 -3.15 8.80 5.42
C LEU A 135 -3.02 9.83 4.30
N VAL A 136 -3.21 9.40 3.04
CA VAL A 136 -3.55 10.34 1.95
C VAL A 136 -5.04 10.78 2.00
N PHE A 137 -5.84 10.23 2.92
CA PHE A 137 -7.27 10.51 2.99
C PHE A 137 -7.67 11.83 3.65
N HIS A 138 -6.78 12.49 4.40
CA HIS A 138 -6.98 13.87 4.84
C HIS A 138 -5.64 14.56 5.06
N ARG A 139 -5.46 15.70 4.37
CA ARG A 139 -4.51 16.77 4.68
C ARG A 139 -3.09 16.59 4.12
N ALA A 140 -2.90 17.06 2.88
CA ALA A 140 -1.60 17.48 2.35
C ALA A 140 -1.04 18.77 3.01
N ARG A 141 -1.31 19.00 4.31
CA ARG A 141 -0.77 20.15 5.06
C ARG A 141 -0.58 19.75 6.51
N ASP A 142 0.68 19.71 6.92
CA ASP A 142 1.11 19.73 8.31
C ASP A 142 0.97 18.40 9.09
N ALA A 143 2.15 17.85 9.41
CA ALA A 143 2.46 16.78 10.36
C ALA A 143 2.54 15.33 9.83
N GLY A 144 3.53 15.04 8.98
CA GLY A 144 4.20 13.74 8.95
C GLY A 144 5.57 13.88 9.60
N ARG A 145 5.87 13.14 10.67
CA ARG A 145 7.22 13.14 11.28
C ARG A 145 8.15 12.33 10.39
N VAL A 146 9.05 13.02 9.71
CA VAL A 146 10.19 12.42 9.01
C VAL A 146 11.14 11.84 10.07
N TRP A 147 11.39 10.53 10.02
CA TRP A 147 12.51 9.94 10.77
C TRP A 147 13.58 9.50 9.79
N ARG A 148 14.78 10.05 9.94
CA ARG A 148 15.97 9.66 9.17
C ARG A 148 16.74 8.67 10.02
N GLY A 149 16.97 7.46 9.52
CA GLY A 149 17.95 6.55 10.13
C GLY A 149 19.36 7.10 9.98
N ASP A 150 20.23 6.73 10.91
CA ASP A 150 21.62 7.21 11.00
C ASP A 150 22.50 6.71 9.82
N ASP A 151 21.98 5.81 8.98
CA ASP A 151 22.57 5.28 7.74
C ASP A 151 21.92 5.82 6.46
N GLY A 152 20.95 6.74 6.58
CA GLY A 152 20.17 7.30 5.48
C GLY A 152 18.94 6.49 5.09
N ALA A 153 18.72 5.31 5.69
CA ALA A 153 17.49 4.54 5.51
C ALA A 153 16.41 5.06 6.46
N ALA A 154 15.31 5.55 5.91
CA ALA A 154 14.11 5.85 6.68
C ALA A 154 13.18 4.63 6.61
N ILE A 155 12.62 4.22 7.76
CA ILE A 155 11.46 3.34 7.87
C ILE A 155 10.64 3.87 9.04
N VAL A 156 9.41 4.29 8.77
CA VAL A 156 8.40 4.57 9.79
C VAL A 156 7.24 3.62 9.55
N LEU A 157 6.61 3.13 10.60
CA LEU A 157 5.31 2.46 10.57
C LEU A 157 4.44 3.26 11.53
N ASP A 158 3.35 3.88 11.06
CA ASP A 158 2.40 4.52 11.96
C ASP A 158 1.03 3.83 12.00
N GLN A 159 0.57 3.63 13.23
CA GLN A 159 -0.61 2.87 13.63
C GLN A 159 -1.84 3.77 13.77
N HIS A 160 -2.33 4.36 12.68
CA HIS A 160 -3.53 5.20 12.78
C HIS A 160 -4.58 4.96 11.68
N SER A 161 -4.99 3.69 11.50
CA SER A 161 -6.33 3.39 11.00
C SER A 161 -7.09 2.50 12.00
N GLU A 162 -8.32 2.86 12.36
CA GLU A 162 -9.20 1.98 13.13
C GLU A 162 -9.52 0.66 12.38
N LEU A 163 -9.25 0.62 11.08
CA LEU A 163 -9.34 -0.57 10.23
C LEU A 163 -8.20 -1.57 10.55
N LEU A 164 -6.99 -1.10 10.84
CA LEU A 164 -5.90 -1.93 11.38
C LEU A 164 -6.22 -2.46 12.78
N ARG A 165 -7.02 -1.77 13.61
CA ARG A 165 -7.49 -2.34 14.88
C ARG A 165 -8.38 -3.56 14.69
N ARG A 166 -9.04 -3.73 13.54
CA ARG A 166 -9.86 -4.92 13.23
C ARG A 166 -9.00 -6.07 12.67
N GLN A 167 -7.97 -5.77 11.88
CA GLN A 167 -6.98 -6.77 11.44
C GLN A 167 -6.05 -7.23 12.57
N HIS A 168 -5.59 -6.30 13.44
CA HIS A 168 -4.82 -6.66 14.63
C HIS A 168 -5.67 -7.34 15.70
N ARG A 169 -7.01 -7.22 15.69
CA ARG A 169 -7.87 -8.00 16.60
C ARG A 169 -7.82 -9.49 16.28
N ILE A 170 -7.74 -9.85 14.99
CA ILE A 170 -7.57 -11.24 14.54
C ILE A 170 -6.20 -11.80 15.00
N GLN A 171 -5.15 -10.98 15.05
CA GLN A 171 -3.82 -11.39 15.55
C GLN A 171 -3.69 -11.32 17.09
N ARG A 172 -4.44 -10.43 17.75
CA ARG A 172 -4.37 -10.19 19.20
C ARG A 172 -5.32 -11.10 19.99
N ASP A 173 -6.51 -11.40 19.47
CA ASP A 173 -7.44 -12.37 20.08
C ASP A 173 -6.84 -13.78 20.08
N LEU A 174 -6.06 -14.11 19.05
CA LEU A 174 -5.28 -15.36 18.98
C LEU A 174 -4.17 -15.44 20.05
N ARG A 175 -3.64 -14.30 20.49
CA ARG A 175 -2.60 -14.21 21.53
C ARG A 175 -3.19 -14.20 22.96
N ALA A 176 -4.44 -13.78 23.11
CA ALA A 176 -5.14 -13.72 24.39
C ALA A 176 -5.93 -15.01 24.72
N ALA A 177 -6.33 -15.79 23.71
CA ALA A 177 -6.97 -17.09 23.89
C ALA A 177 -5.99 -18.24 24.21
N LEU A 178 -4.67 -17.99 24.07
CA LEU A 178 -3.59 -18.94 24.33
C LEU A 178 -2.67 -18.52 25.49
N GLY A 179 -3.21 -17.68 26.40
CA GLY A 179 -2.69 -17.50 27.75
C GLY A 179 -3.57 -18.24 28.75
#